data_AF-A0A3D4FE83-F1
#
_entry.id   AF-A0A3D4FE83-F1
#
_cell.length_a   1.000
_cell.length_b   1.000
_cell.length_c   1.000
_cell.angle_alpha   90.00
_cell.angle_beta   90.00
_cell.angle_gamma   90.00
#
_symmetry.space_group_name_H-M   'P 1'
#
loop_
_entity.id
_entity.type
_entity.pdbx_description
1 polymer ?
#
loop_
_entity_poly.entity_id
_entity_poly.type
_entity_poly.pdbx_seq_one_letter_code
_entity_poly.pdbx_strand_id
1 'polypeptide(L)' 'MKLEKRGIVKKVEDEEDRKRLKLYLTSKGEEVYKLHHEYHQKHDKPLFEYVSSLDEKELKIVEDFLKKASDLIDNHF' A
#
# COMPACT_ATOMS: atom_id res chain seq x y z
N MET A 1 -17.38 0.27 -7.90
CA MET A 1 -16.09 0.84 -7.42
C MET A 1 -15.28 1.39 -8.60
N LYS A 2 -14.41 2.41 -8.44
CA LYS A 2 -13.64 3.01 -9.56
C LYS A 2 -12.72 2.00 -10.26
N LEU A 3 -12.13 1.06 -9.52
CA LEU A 3 -11.28 -0.01 -10.05
C LEU A 3 -12.06 -1.06 -10.85
N GLU A 4 -13.26 -1.39 -10.40
CA GLU A 4 -14.19 -2.31 -11.09
C GLU A 4 -14.66 -1.71 -12.42
N LYS A 5 -15.05 -0.42 -12.42
CA LYS A 5 -15.37 0.32 -13.66
C LYS A 5 -14.22 0.37 -14.67
N ARG A 6 -12.98 0.24 -14.19
CA ARG A 6 -11.75 0.23 -15.03
C ARG A 6 -11.34 -1.19 -15.47
N GLY A 7 -12.08 -2.21 -15.04
CA GLY A 7 -11.82 -3.62 -15.35
C GLY A 7 -10.58 -4.18 -14.65
N ILE A 8 -10.12 -3.58 -13.55
CA ILE A 8 -8.92 -4.00 -12.80
C ILE A 8 -9.28 -5.07 -11.76
N VAL A 9 -10.50 -5.01 -11.22
CA VAL A 9 -11.00 -5.93 -10.21
C VAL A 9 -12.38 -6.43 -10.58
N LYS A 10 -12.68 -7.67 -10.21
CA LYS A 10 -13.99 -8.30 -10.32
C LYS A 10 -14.53 -8.66 -8.94
N LYS A 11 -15.86 -8.66 -8.81
CA LYS A 11 -16.56 -9.18 -7.64
C LYS A 11 -17.09 -10.57 -7.93
N VAL A 12 -16.98 -11.45 -6.95
CA VAL A 12 -17.56 -12.80 -6.98
C VAL A 12 -18.32 -12.96 -5.67
N GLU A 13 -19.55 -13.49 -5.74
CA GLU A 13 -20.31 -13.82 -4.53
C GLU A 13 -19.57 -14.85 -3.70
N ASP A 14 -19.61 -14.70 -2.39
CA ASP A 14 -19.09 -15.72 -1.49
C ASP A 14 -20.03 -16.93 -1.46
N GLU A 15 -19.49 -18.11 -1.73
CA GLU A 15 -20.25 -19.36 -1.73
C GLU A 15 -20.81 -19.70 -0.34
N GLU A 16 -20.13 -19.27 0.73
CA GLU A 16 -20.53 -19.51 2.13
C GLU A 16 -21.56 -18.49 2.65
N ASP A 17 -21.55 -17.27 2.12
CA ASP A 17 -22.45 -16.19 2.51
C ASP A 17 -22.69 -15.25 1.33
N ARG A 18 -23.77 -15.48 0.58
CA ARG A 18 -24.10 -14.71 -0.64
C ARG A 18 -24.36 -13.21 -0.40
N LYS A 19 -24.42 -12.75 0.85
CA LYS A 19 -24.43 -11.31 1.17
C LYS A 19 -23.04 -10.68 1.08
N ARG A 20 -21.97 -11.49 1.03
CA ARG A 20 -20.58 -11.06 0.88
C ARG A 20 -20.13 -11.11 -0.57
N LEU A 21 -19.31 -10.14 -0.95
CA LEU A 21 -18.66 -10.07 -2.25
C LEU A 21 -17.15 -10.11 -2.06
N LYS A 22 -16.50 -11.13 -2.61
CA LYS A 22 -15.04 -11.24 -2.66
C LYS A 22 -14.51 -10.47 -3.86
N LEU A 23 -13.42 -9.73 -3.65
CA LEU A 23 -12.74 -8.97 -4.71
C LEU A 23 -11.52 -9.75 -5.21
N TYR A 24 -11.39 -9.84 -6.51
CA TYR A 24 -10.24 -10.46 -7.18
C TYR A 24 -9.68 -9.53 -8.24
N LEU A 25 -8.38 -9.60 -8.49
CA LEU A 25 -7.81 -8.98 -9.68
C LEU A 25 -8.35 -9.67 -10.94
N THR A 26 -8.51 -8.90 -11.99
CA THR A 26 -8.60 -9.43 -13.36
C THR A 26 -7.19 -9.63 -13.91
N SER A 27 -7.03 -10.27 -15.07
CA SER A 27 -5.71 -10.36 -15.73
C SER A 27 -5.09 -8.97 -15.99
N LYS A 28 -5.90 -7.99 -16.38
CA LYS A 28 -5.48 -6.60 -16.48
C LYS A 28 -5.07 -6.02 -15.12
N GLY A 29 -5.78 -6.39 -14.05
CA GLY A 29 -5.44 -5.99 -12.69
C GLY A 29 -4.12 -6.55 -12.20
N GLU A 30 -3.81 -7.81 -12.54
CA GLU A 30 -2.53 -8.45 -12.23
C GLU A 30 -1.37 -7.75 -12.95
N GLU A 31 -1.54 -7.37 -14.22
CA GLU A 31 -0.53 -6.61 -14.97
C GLU A 31 -0.26 -5.24 -14.32
N VAL A 32 -1.32 -4.49 -13.98
CA VAL A 32 -1.21 -3.19 -13.30
C VAL A 32 -0.55 -3.36 -11.94
N TYR A 33 -0.91 -4.39 -11.17
CA TYR A 33 -0.29 -4.70 -9.90
C TYR A 33 1.20 -4.98 -10.05
N LYS A 34 1.59 -5.78 -11.05
CA LYS A 34 2.99 -6.11 -11.31
C LYS A 34 3.82 -4.86 -11.61
N LEU A 35 3.33 -3.99 -12.50
CA LEU A 35 4.02 -2.73 -12.82
C LEU A 35 4.15 -1.80 -11.60
N HIS A 36 3.11 -1.74 -10.77
CA HIS A 36 3.14 -0.98 -9.53
C HIS A 36 4.15 -1.54 -8.52
N HIS A 37 4.22 -2.87 -8.41
CA HIS A 37 5.20 -3.55 -7.56
C HIS A 37 6.64 -3.33 -8.04
N GLU A 38 6.88 -3.44 -9.35
CA GLU A 38 8.19 -3.16 -9.96
C GLU A 38 8.62 -1.70 -9.74
N TYR A 39 7.67 -0.75 -9.83
CA TYR A 39 7.93 0.65 -9.51
C TYR A 39 8.41 0.81 -8.06
N HIS A 40 7.69 0.23 -7.09
CA HIS A 40 8.09 0.28 -5.67
C HIS A 40 9.47 -0.36 -5.46
N GLN A 41 9.73 -1.52 -6.05
CA GLN A 41 11.04 -2.17 -5.98
C GLN A 41 12.17 -1.32 -6.57
N LYS A 42 11.89 -0.52 -7.62
CA LYS A 42 12.90 0.30 -8.26
C LYS A 42 13.16 1.61 -7.51
N HIS A 43 12.10 2.25 -7.03
CA HIS A 43 12.14 3.62 -6.55
C HIS A 43 12.20 3.74 -5.03
N ASP A 44 11.60 2.79 -4.31
CA ASP A 44 11.55 2.86 -2.85
C ASP A 44 12.65 2.02 -2.21
N LYS A 45 13.23 1.08 -2.97
CA LYS A 45 14.30 0.21 -2.49
C LYS A 45 15.47 0.98 -1.84
N PRO A 46 15.99 2.09 -2.39
CA PRO A 46 17.06 2.84 -1.72
C PRO A 46 16.64 3.41 -0.37
N LEU A 47 15.38 3.86 -0.23
CA LEU A 47 14.84 4.34 1.03
C LEU A 47 14.71 3.20 2.04
N PHE A 48 14.17 2.06 1.63
CA PHE A 48 14.06 0.88 2.50
C PHE A 48 15.42 0.34 2.91
N GLU A 49 16.39 0.28 2.00
CA GLU A 49 17.76 -0.12 2.31
C GLU A 49 18.42 0.82 3.32
N TYR A 50 18.25 2.13 3.15
CA TYR A 50 18.74 3.11 4.12
C TYR A 50 18.10 2.89 5.50
N VAL A 51 16.76 2.82 5.58
CA VAL A 51 16.05 2.60 6.85
C VAL A 51 16.46 1.28 7.50
N SER A 52 16.63 0.21 6.72
CA SER A 52 17.11 -1.09 7.22
C SER A 52 18.56 -1.08 7.70
N SER A 53 19.36 -0.10 7.28
CA SER A 53 20.75 0.04 7.72
C SER A 53 20.94 0.83 9.02
N LEU A 54 19.88 1.51 9.49
CA LEU A 54 19.91 2.32 10.70
C LEU A 54 19.97 1.47 11.97
N ASP A 55 20.69 1.95 12.97
CA ASP A 55 20.70 1.33 14.29
C ASP A 55 19.41 1.66 15.09
N GLU A 56 19.24 1.02 16.25
CA GLU A 56 18.04 1.21 17.10
C GLU A 56 17.83 2.66 17.53
N LYS A 57 18.91 3.41 17.78
CA LYS A 57 18.83 4.80 18.22
C LYS A 57 18.44 5.70 17.06
N GLU A 58 19.01 5.49 15.89
CA GLU A 58 18.68 6.22 14.67
C GLU A 58 17.24 5.97 14.23
N LEU A 59 16.81 4.69 14.24
CA LEU A 59 15.42 4.31 13.98
C LEU A 59 14.46 5.01 14.95
N LYS A 60 14.82 5.09 16.23
CA LYS A 60 13.99 5.75 17.23
C LYS A 60 13.81 7.24 16.96
N ILE A 61 14.88 7.90 16.52
CA ILE A 61 14.83 9.33 16.14
C ILE A 61 13.90 9.54 14.94
N VAL A 62 14.02 8.69 13.91
CA VAL A 62 13.17 8.76 12.71
C VAL A 62 11.70 8.51 13.07
N GLU A 63 11.42 7.51 13.91
CA GLU A 63 10.07 7.23 14.40
C GLU A 63 9.46 8.43 15.12
N ASP A 64 10.20 9.04 16.05
CA ASP A 64 9.73 10.17 16.85
C ASP A 64 9.50 11.41 15.99
N PHE A 65 10.33 11.63 14.97
CA PHE A 65 10.12 12.69 13.99
C PHE A 65 8.82 12.47 13.20
N LEU A 66 8.61 11.27 12.66
CA LEU A 66 7.43 10.95 11.85
C LEU A 66 6.13 11.08 12.65
N LYS A 67 6.13 10.68 13.92
CA LYS A 67 4.98 10.87 14.82
C LYS A 67 4.63 12.35 14.99
N LYS A 68 5.62 13.19 15.32
CA LYS A 68 5.40 14.64 15.46
C LYS A 68 4.94 15.28 14.16
N ALA A 69 5.47 14.84 13.02
CA ALA A 69 5.04 15.34 11.72
C ALA A 69 3.57 14.96 11.42
N SER A 70 3.16 13.73 11.75
CA SER A 70 1.74 13.32 11.64
C SER A 70 0.85 14.17 12.54
N ASP A 71 1.23 14.34 13.81
CA ASP A 71 0.47 15.16 14.76
C ASP A 71 0.29 16.59 14.24
N LEU A 72 1.31 17.16 13.60
CA LEU A 72 1.20 18.51 13.02
C LEU A 72 0.18 18.57 11.88
N ILE A 73 0.15 17.55 11.02
CA ILE A 73 -0.80 17.45 9.91
C ILE A 73 -2.22 17.26 10.44
N ASP A 74 -2.40 16.33 11.39
CA ASP A 74 -3.70 15.99 11.98
C ASP A 74 -4.29 17.16 12.79
N ASN A 75 -3.45 18.03 13.35
CA ASN A 75 -3.90 19.24 14.06
C ASN A 75 -4.16 20.45 13.15
N HIS A 76 -3.86 20.37 11.85
CA HIS A 76 -4.06 21.45 10.88
C HIS A 76 -5.15 21.16 9.83
N PHE A 77 -5.81 20.00 9.90
CA PHE A 77 -6.94 19.61 9.05
C PHE A 77 -8.17 19.19 9.85
#